data_AF-A0A2G0VKV0-F1
#
_entry.id   AF-A0A2G0VKV0-F1
#
_cell.length_a   1.000
_cell.length_b   1.000
_cell.length_c   1.000
_cell.angle_alpha   90.00
_cell.angle_beta   90.00
_cell.angle_gamma   90.00
#
_symmetry.space_group_name_H-M   'P 1'
#
loop_
_entity.id
_entity.type
_entity.pdbx_description
1 polymer ?
#
loop_
_entity_poly.entity_id
_entity_poly.type
_entity_poly.pdbx_seq_one_letter_code
_entity_poly.pdbx_strand_id
1 'polypeptide(L)' 'MKLLPRLINPISIIAMFAALCEASATTVLPHLDEENRQIYIWFLKAFPSALVVLFFLTLNFNSRVLYPPVDPSDK' A
#
# COMPACT_ATOMS: atom_id res chain seq x y z
N MET A 1 -12.89 23.58 8.36
CA MET A 1 -12.80 22.14 8.66
C MET A 1 -11.35 21.74 8.44
N LYS A 2 -10.53 21.74 9.49
CA LYS A 2 -9.12 21.32 9.40
C LYS A 2 -9.14 19.81 9.13
N LEU A 3 -8.83 19.39 7.90
CA LEU A 3 -8.49 18.01 7.62
C LEU A 3 -7.22 17.74 8.43
N LEU A 4 -7.39 17.18 9.63
CA LEU A 4 -6.28 16.67 10.41
C LEU A 4 -5.47 15.77 9.48
N PRO A 5 -4.15 15.93 9.37
CA PRO A 5 -3.33 14.96 8.68
C PRO A 5 -3.54 13.66 9.45
N ARG A 6 -4.41 12.79 8.93
CA ARG A 6 -4.68 11.50 9.53
C ARG A 6 -3.34 10.81 9.49
N LEU A 7 -2.67 10.76 10.64
CA LEU A 7 -1.45 10.01 10.82
C LEU A 7 -1.73 8.67 10.15
N ILE A 8 -1.00 8.41 9.07
CA ILE A 8 -1.09 7.20 8.28
C ILE A 8 -0.59 6.10 9.21
N ASN A 9 -1.48 5.67 10.10
CA ASN A 9 -1.20 4.66 11.10
C ASN A 9 -1.12 3.33 10.35
N PRO A 10 -0.16 2.45 10.67
CA PRO A 10 0.04 1.20 9.96
C PRO A 10 -1.25 0.38 9.79
N ILE A 11 -2.11 0.39 10.81
CA ILE A 11 -3.43 -0.26 10.80
C ILE A 11 -4.37 0.34 9.74
N SER A 12 -4.39 1.67 9.57
CA SER A 12 -5.23 2.32 8.55
C SER A 12 -4.74 2.02 7.13
N ILE A 13 -3.44 1.86 6.93
CA ILE A 13 -2.86 1.43 5.65
C ILE A 13 -3.31 0.02 5.30
N ILE A 14 -3.21 -0.90 6.26
CA ILE A 14 -3.61 -2.30 6.08
C ILE A 14 -5.12 -2.37 5.77
N ALA A 15 -5.94 -1.62 6.50
CA ALA A 15 -7.39 -1.56 6.25
C ALA A 15 -7.72 -1.05 4.85
N MET A 16 -7.01 -0.02 4.36
CA MET A 16 -7.19 0.51 3.00
C MET A 16 -6.83 -0.54 1.93
N PHE A 17 -5.70 -1.23 2.09
CA PHE A 17 -5.29 -2.28 1.15
C PHE A 17 -6.23 -3.49 1.19
N ALA A 18 -6.72 -3.88 2.36
CA ALA A 18 -7.71 -4.96 2.50
C ALA A 18 -9.00 -4.63 1.76
N ALA A 19 -9.57 -3.43 2.00
CA ALA A 19 -10.78 -2.97 1.33
C ALA A 19 -10.60 -2.87 -0.20
N LEU A 20 -9.45 -2.37 -0.66
CA LEU A 20 -9.14 -2.29 -2.09
C LEU A 20 -9.00 -3.68 -2.73
N CYS A 21 -8.31 -4.61 -2.06
CA CYS A 21 -8.16 -5.98 -2.53
C CYS A 21 -9.52 -6.69 -2.61
N GLU A 22 -10.37 -6.52 -1.59
CA GLU A 22 -11.71 -7.12 -1.54
C GLU A 22 -12.61 -6.57 -2.65
N ALA A 23 -12.68 -5.24 -2.81
CA ALA A 23 -13.48 -4.61 -3.86
C ALA A 23 -13.01 -5.02 -5.27
N SER A 24 -11.69 -5.09 -5.47
CA SER A 24 -11.10 -5.52 -6.74
C SER A 24 -11.40 -6.99 -7.01
N ALA A 25 -11.20 -7.86 -6.02
CA ALA A 25 -11.49 -9.29 -6.12
C ALA A 25 -12.95 -9.53 -6.48
N THR A 26 -13.89 -8.96 -5.73
CA THR A 26 -15.34 -9.14 -5.96
C THR A 26 -15.77 -8.66 -7.35
N THR A 27 -15.17 -7.58 -7.86
CA THR A 27 -15.53 -7.04 -9.18
C THR A 27 -14.97 -7.90 -10.32
N VAL A 28 -13.73 -8.38 -10.18
CA VAL A 28 -12.98 -8.99 -11.30
C VAL A 28 -13.09 -10.52 -11.33
N LEU A 29 -13.14 -11.20 -10.17
CA LEU A 29 -13.27 -12.66 -10.07
C LEU A 29 -14.41 -13.28 -10.89
N PRO A 30 -15.65 -12.74 -10.87
CA PRO A 30 -16.75 -13.34 -11.62
C PRO A 30 -16.64 -13.17 -13.14
N HIS A 31 -15.77 -12.26 -13.61
CA HIS A 31 -15.60 -11.96 -15.03
C HIS A 31 -14.36 -12.67 -15.64
N LEU A 32 -13.63 -13.47 -14.86
CA LEU A 32 -12.40 -14.15 -15.28
C LEU A 32 -12.62 -15.63 -15.60
N ASP A 33 -12.03 -16.06 -16.72
CA ASP A 33 -11.90 -17.46 -17.08
C ASP A 33 -10.97 -18.22 -16.10
N GLU A 34 -11.10 -19.54 -16.02
CA GLU A 34 -10.47 -20.38 -14.98
C GLU A 34 -8.94 -20.21 -14.94
N GLU A 35 -8.32 -20.12 -16.12
CA GLU A 35 -6.88 -19.94 -16.27
C GLU A 35 -6.40 -18.56 -15.78
N ASN A 36 -7.15 -17.49 -16.12
CA ASN A 36 -6.79 -16.12 -15.76
C ASN A 36 -7.07 -15.83 -14.28
N ARG A 37 -7.99 -16.58 -13.65
CA ARG A 37 -8.33 -16.44 -12.23
C ARG A 37 -7.16 -16.75 -11.31
N GLN A 38 -6.40 -17.80 -11.59
CA GLN A 38 -5.22 -18.15 -10.78
C GLN A 38 -4.14 -17.07 -10.86
N ILE A 39 -3.89 -16.55 -12.06
CA ILE A 39 -2.92 -15.47 -12.28
C ILE A 39 -3.35 -14.21 -11.52
N TYR A 40 -4.64 -13.87 -11.55
CA TYR A 40 -5.19 -12.73 -10.84
C TYR A 40 -5.08 -12.84 -9.31
N ILE A 41 -5.33 -14.03 -8.74
CA ILE A 41 -5.16 -14.28 -7.30
C ILE A 41 -3.68 -14.14 -6.89
N TRP A 42 -2.75 -14.61 -7.72
CA TRP A 42 -1.33 -14.41 -7.49
C TRP A 42 -0.92 -12.94 -7.54
N PHE A 43 -1.47 -12.18 -8.49
CA PHE A 43 -1.29 -10.73 -8.57
C PHE A 43 -1.79 -10.01 -7.31
N LEU A 44 -3.00 -10.30 -6.83
CA LEU A 44 -3.57 -9.70 -5.62
C LEU A 44 -2.69 -9.90 -4.37
N LYS A 45 -2.01 -11.04 -4.25
CA LYS A 45 -1.08 -11.32 -3.14
C LYS A 45 0.29 -10.69 -3.34
N ALA A 46 0.81 -10.71 -4.57
CA ALA A 46 2.16 -10.26 -4.89
C ALA A 46 2.26 -8.73 -4.99
N PHE A 47 1.18 -8.05 -5.41
CA PHE A 47 1.19 -6.60 -5.62
C PHE A 47 1.41 -5.80 -4.33
N PRO A 48 0.68 -6.05 -3.22
CA PRO A 48 0.92 -5.33 -1.96
C PRO A 48 2.32 -5.63 -1.38
N SER A 49 2.79 -6.87 -1.48
CA SER A 49 4.13 -7.24 -0.98
C SER A 49 5.24 -6.61 -1.82
N ALA A 50 5.09 -6.56 -3.14
CA ALA A 50 6.01 -5.86 -4.03
C ALA A 50 6.07 -4.36 -3.73
N LEU A 51 4.94 -3.69 -3.45
CA LEU A 51 4.94 -2.29 -3.03
C LEU A 51 5.71 -2.07 -1.73
N VAL A 52 5.56 -2.97 -0.74
CA VAL A 52 6.32 -2.89 0.52
C VAL A 52 7.81 -3.09 0.27
N VAL A 53 8.20 -4.10 -0.52
CA VAL A 53 9.61 -4.34 -0.87
C VAL A 53 10.19 -3.15 -1.63
N LEU A 54 9.48 -2.61 -2.61
CA LEU A 54 9.89 -1.43 -3.37
C LEU A 54 10.01 -0.21 -2.47
N PHE A 55 9.10 -0.02 -1.52
CA PHE A 55 9.18 1.06 -0.53
C PHE A 55 10.47 0.98 0.29
N PHE A 56 10.80 -0.20 0.81
CA PHE A 56 12.06 -0.40 1.54
C PHE A 56 13.29 -0.26 0.64
N LEU A 57 13.22 -0.74 -0.60
CA LEU A 57 14.28 -0.59 -1.59
C LEU A 57 14.52 0.90 -1.90
N THR A 58 13.46 1.68 -2.10
CA THR A 58 13.54 3.15 -2.27
C THR A 58 14.18 3.82 -1.05
N LEU A 59 13.81 3.42 0.17
CA LEU A 59 14.43 3.92 1.40
C LEU A 59 15.92 3.53 1.52
N ASN A 60 16.28 2.34 1.05
CA ASN A 60 17.66 1.85 1.07
C ASN A 60 18.56 2.66 0.13
N PHE A 61 18.06 3.09 -1.03
CA PHE A 61 18.83 3.92 -1.98
C PHE A 61 18.75 5.42 -1.68
N ASN A 62 17.71 5.90 -1.00
CA ASN A 62 17.54 7.31 -0.70
C ASN A 62 16.82 7.55 0.63
N SER A 63 17.53 7.32 1.74
CA SER A 63 16.98 7.39 3.10
C SER A 63 16.55 8.79 3.55
N ARG A 64 16.84 9.84 2.75
CA ARG A 64 16.61 11.24 3.06
C ARG A 64 15.27 11.81 2.58
N VAL A 65 14.47 11.03 1.85
CA VAL A 65 13.28 11.54 1.12
C VAL A 65 11.98 11.46 1.93
N LEU A 66 11.93 10.60 2.95
CA LEU A 66 10.67 10.25 3.61
C LEU A 66 10.48 10.88 5.00
N TYR A 67 11.53 11.47 5.55
CA TYR A 67 11.43 12.30 6.75
C TYR A 67 11.86 13.73 6.38
N PRO A 68 10.98 14.74 6.55
CA PRO A 68 11.43 16.12 6.55
C PRO A 68 12.57 16.26 7.56
N PRO A 69 13.61 17.08 7.29
CA PRO A 69 14.59 17.39 8.33
C PRO A 69 13.82 17.89 9.56
N VAL A 70 14.01 17.23 10.70
CA VAL A 70 13.39 17.66 11.95
C VAL A 70 13.93 19.05 12.27
N ASP A 71 13.05 20.04 12.36
CA ASP A 71 13.44 21.41 12.69
C ASP A 71 14.02 21.42 14.12
N PRO A 72 15.27 21.86 14.32
CA PRO A 72 15.90 21.90 15.65
C PRO A 72 15.37 23.03 16.55
N SER A 73 14.30 23.74 16.15
CA SER A 73 13.71 24.86 16.91
C SER A 73 12.60 24.44 17.88
N ASP A 74 12.34 23.15 18.04
CA ASP A 74 11.46 22.60 19.08
C ASP A 74 12.32 22.14 20.28
N LYS A 75 12.80 23.12 21.05
CA LYS A 75 13.38 22.96 22.39
C LYS A 75 12.85 24.07 23.29
#